data_AF-A7ANX8-F1
#
_entry.id   AF-A7ANX8-F1
#
_cell.length_a   1.000
_cell.length_b   1.000
_cell.length_c   1.000
_cell.angle_alpha   90.00
_cell.angle_beta   90.00
_cell.angle_gamma   90.00
#
_symmetry.space_group_name_H-M   'P 1'
#
loop_
_entity.id
_entity.type
_entity.pdbx_description
1 polymer ?
#
loop_
_entity_poly.entity_id
_entity_poly.type
_entity_poly.pdbx_seq_one_letter_code
_entity_poly.pdbx_strand_id
1 'polypeptide(L)'
;MLRCVPKFAGARALTEHCGWKVQLALCVDRQPTEYVEPPEDKAYREFIEAWNSATRNQLKVPRLSTIESKITHKITPSKEKLVTKADKESATNIEVSGELDTLLAGEISLVPTRRRSKRGDQEVKKVEKVNVDNDVRNVERLSKEWLFLLVKHKVHGWNLPTTDLYHGEGLRQVGNQ
;
A
#
# COMPACT_ATOMS: atom_id res chain seq x y z
N MET A 1 -0.64 -17.22 -41.17
CA MET A 1 -1.58 -18.38 -41.27
C MET A 1 -1.03 -19.48 -40.36
N LEU A 2 -1.65 -19.71 -39.20
CA LEU A 2 -1.18 -20.74 -38.23
C LEU A 2 -1.49 -22.12 -38.80
N ARG A 3 -0.52 -23.05 -38.75
CA ARG A 3 -0.66 -24.42 -39.28
C ARG A 3 -0.74 -25.40 -38.11
N CYS A 4 -1.49 -26.49 -38.31
CA CYS A 4 -1.63 -27.58 -37.35
C CYS A 4 -0.99 -28.84 -37.92
N VAL A 5 -0.20 -29.56 -37.11
CA VAL A 5 0.36 -30.87 -37.48
C VAL A 5 -0.41 -31.96 -36.73
N PRO A 6 -1.28 -32.74 -37.39
CA PRO A 6 -1.99 -33.83 -36.74
C PRO A 6 -1.07 -35.06 -36.68
N LYS A 7 -0.49 -35.33 -35.50
CA LYS A 7 0.07 -36.65 -35.20
C LYS A 7 -0.73 -37.19 -34.02
N PHE A 8 -1.55 -38.21 -34.29
CA PHE A 8 -2.40 -38.98 -33.37
C PHE A 8 -3.81 -38.41 -33.07
N ALA A 9 -4.83 -39.20 -33.39
CA ALA A 9 -6.23 -38.95 -33.08
C ALA A 9 -6.43 -38.97 -31.56
N GLY A 10 -6.52 -37.79 -30.95
CA GLY A 10 -6.63 -37.59 -29.49
C GLY A 10 -5.53 -36.70 -28.89
N ALA A 11 -4.48 -36.38 -29.63
CA ALA A 11 -3.43 -35.46 -29.17
C ALA A 11 -3.80 -34.00 -29.47
N ARG A 12 -3.63 -33.11 -28.48
CA ARG A 12 -3.76 -31.66 -28.69
C ARG A 12 -2.69 -31.21 -29.70
N ALA A 13 -3.12 -30.59 -30.80
CA ALA A 13 -2.19 -30.09 -31.82
C ALA A 13 -1.44 -28.86 -31.32
N LEU A 14 -0.13 -28.84 -31.47
CA LEU A 14 0.71 -27.69 -31.14
C LEU A 14 0.47 -26.56 -32.13
N THR A 15 0.45 -25.32 -31.64
CA THR A 15 0.30 -24.14 -32.49
C THR A 15 1.64 -23.76 -33.09
N GLU A 16 1.72 -23.73 -34.42
CA GLU A 16 2.93 -23.36 -35.15
C GLU A 16 2.72 -22.08 -35.99
N HIS A 17 3.72 -21.21 -35.96
CA HIS A 17 3.81 -20.02 -36.81
C HIS A 17 5.11 -20.05 -37.59
N CYS A 18 5.03 -20.10 -38.93
CA CYS A 18 6.19 -20.13 -39.84
C CYS A 18 7.22 -21.23 -39.53
N GLY A 19 6.77 -22.41 -39.09
CA GLY A 19 7.65 -23.54 -38.74
C GLY A 19 8.24 -23.46 -37.33
N TRP A 20 7.87 -22.45 -36.54
CA TRP A 20 8.26 -22.30 -35.14
C TRP A 20 7.09 -22.65 -34.24
N LYS A 21 7.36 -23.40 -33.16
CA LYS A 21 6.37 -23.64 -32.12
C LYS A 21 6.12 -22.35 -31.33
N VAL A 22 4.85 -22.09 -31.02
CA VAL A 22 4.49 -20.94 -30.20
C VAL A 22 4.53 -21.35 -28.73
N GLN A 23 5.34 -20.64 -27.95
CA GLN A 23 5.44 -20.81 -26.50
C GLN A 23 5.07 -19.50 -25.81
N LEU A 24 4.45 -19.62 -24.65
CA LEU A 24 4.11 -18.50 -23.79
C LEU A 24 5.04 -18.51 -22.58
N ALA A 25 5.58 -17.34 -22.22
CA ALA A 25 6.34 -17.15 -20.99
C ALA A 25 5.51 -16.28 -20.04
N LEU A 26 5.41 -16.70 -18.78
CA LEU A 26 4.68 -15.97 -17.75
C LEU A 26 5.65 -15.18 -16.87
N CYS A 27 5.49 -13.85 -16.83
CA CYS A 27 6.19 -13.00 -15.88
C CYS A 27 5.28 -12.78 -14.67
N VAL A 28 5.58 -13.44 -13.55
CA VAL A 28 4.86 -13.24 -12.28
C VAL A 28 5.66 -12.28 -11.42
N ASP A 29 5.05 -11.16 -11.08
CA ASP A 29 5.60 -10.09 -10.28
C ASP A 29 4.92 -10.00 -8.90
N ARG A 30 5.72 -9.63 -7.89
CA ARG A 30 5.23 -9.24 -6.57
C ARG A 30 5.63 -7.79 -6.31
N GLN A 31 4.65 -6.97 -5.99
CA GLN A 31 4.82 -5.57 -5.66
C GLN A 31 5.47 -5.38 -4.28
N PRO A 32 6.25 -4.30 -4.07
CA PRO A 32 6.73 -3.92 -2.75
C PRO A 32 5.59 -3.82 -1.75
N THR A 33 5.77 -4.41 -0.57
CA THR A 33 4.79 -4.35 0.51
C THR A 33 5.09 -3.23 1.51
N GLU A 34 6.32 -2.71 1.49
CA GLU A 34 6.73 -1.60 2.34
C GLU A 34 7.09 -0.40 1.46
N TYR A 35 6.56 0.77 1.82
CA TYR A 35 6.96 2.02 1.20
C TYR A 35 8.35 2.43 1.69
N VAL A 36 9.19 2.89 0.77
CA VAL A 36 10.48 3.51 1.06
C VAL A 36 10.46 4.90 0.47
N GLU A 37 10.55 5.90 1.34
CA GLU A 37 10.68 7.29 0.92
C GLU A 37 12.07 7.49 0.26
N PRO A 38 12.13 8.04 -0.97
CA PRO A 38 13.39 8.43 -1.59
C PRO A 38 14.14 9.47 -0.73
N PRO A 39 15.49 9.48 -0.75
CA PRO A 39 16.28 10.38 0.10
C PRO A 39 16.05 11.86 -0.23
N GLU A 40 15.81 12.18 -1.50
CA GLU A 40 15.53 13.55 -1.97
C GLU A 40 14.19 14.07 -1.43
N ASP A 41 13.15 13.25 -1.51
CA ASP A 41 11.82 13.57 -0.98
C ASP A 41 11.85 13.75 0.53
N LYS A 42 12.59 12.89 1.22
CA LYS A 42 12.80 13.00 2.66
C LYS A 42 13.48 14.32 3.04
N ALA A 43 14.56 14.68 2.34
CA ALA A 43 15.27 15.93 2.58
C ALA A 43 14.39 17.16 2.30
N TYR A 44 13.57 17.10 1.24
CA TYR A 44 12.62 18.15 0.91
C TYR A 44 11.52 18.29 1.96
N ARG A 45 10.96 17.17 2.45
CA ARG A 45 9.97 17.15 3.53
C ARG A 45 10.53 17.75 4.82
N GLU A 46 11.72 17.31 5.23
CA GLU A 46 12.43 17.86 6.40
C GLU A 46 12.69 19.36 6.25
N PHE A 47 13.10 19.79 5.05
CA PHE A 47 13.27 21.20 4.73
C PHE A 47 11.97 21.99 4.86
N ILE A 48 10.86 21.51 4.28
CA ILE A 48 9.56 22.19 4.38
C ILE A 48 9.10 22.28 5.84
N GLU A 49 9.23 21.20 6.61
CA GLU A 49 8.87 21.16 8.02
C GLU A 49 9.69 22.17 8.85
N ALA A 50 11.01 22.22 8.62
CA ALA A 50 11.90 23.19 9.24
C ALA A 50 11.56 24.63 8.83
N TRP A 51 11.31 24.85 7.54
CA TRP A 51 10.94 26.16 7.00
C TRP A 51 9.62 26.65 7.59
N ASN A 52 8.60 25.80 7.64
CA ASN A 52 7.30 26.14 8.19
C ASN A 52 7.33 26.42 9.69
N SER A 53 8.12 25.66 10.45
CA SER A 53 8.29 25.90 11.89
C SER A 53 9.02 27.21 12.18
N ALA A 54 10.04 27.54 11.38
CA ALA A 54 10.81 28.77 11.51
C ALA A 54 10.02 30.02 11.08
N THR A 55 9.39 29.96 9.90
CA THR A 55 8.70 31.12 9.32
C THR A 55 7.28 31.32 9.85
N ARG A 56 6.68 30.28 10.45
CA ARG A 56 5.27 30.27 10.87
C ARG A 56 4.31 30.75 9.77
N ASN A 57 4.69 30.51 8.51
CA ASN A 57 3.92 30.92 7.32
C ASN A 57 2.59 30.16 7.15
N GLN A 58 2.28 29.23 8.04
CA GLN A 58 0.97 28.57 8.13
C GLN A 58 -0.14 29.49 8.65
N LEU A 59 0.15 30.77 8.89
CA LEU A 59 -0.86 31.76 9.26
C LEU A 59 -1.83 31.96 8.09
N LYS A 60 -2.91 31.17 8.08
CA LYS A 60 -4.09 31.46 7.26
C LYS A 60 -4.72 32.73 7.80
N VAL A 61 -4.27 33.90 7.31
CA VAL A 61 -4.93 35.18 7.60
C VAL A 61 -6.36 35.05 7.05
N PRO A 62 -7.40 35.05 7.90
CA PRO A 62 -8.76 35.02 7.40
C PRO A 62 -8.97 36.26 6.53
N ARG A 63 -9.76 36.12 5.46
CA ARG A 63 -10.07 37.26 4.57
C ARG A 63 -10.68 38.40 5.40
N LEU A 64 -10.37 39.63 5.03
CA LEU A 64 -10.87 40.84 5.72
C LEU A 64 -12.39 40.81 5.93
N SER A 65 -13.15 40.28 4.96
CA SER A 65 -14.60 40.07 5.07
C SER A 65 -15.01 39.20 6.28
N THR A 66 -14.21 38.20 6.64
CA THR A 66 -14.45 37.33 7.79
C THR A 66 -14.06 38.01 9.11
N ILE A 67 -13.04 38.87 9.09
CA ILE A 67 -12.62 39.67 10.24
C ILE A 67 -13.68 40.74 10.55
N GLU A 68 -14.11 41.48 9.53
CA GLU A 68 -15.14 42.50 9.63
C GLU A 68 -16.46 41.93 10.16
N SER A 69 -16.90 40.76 9.67
CA SER A 69 -18.11 40.09 10.17
C SER A 69 -18.04 39.66 11.64
N LYS A 70 -16.84 39.44 12.19
CA LYS A 70 -16.64 39.00 13.58
C LYS A 70 -16.40 40.17 14.55
N ILE A 71 -15.82 41.27 14.07
CA ILE A 71 -15.58 42.48 14.88
C ILE A 71 -16.86 43.31 15.07
N THR A 72 -17.89 43.12 14.22
CA THR A 72 -19.14 43.88 14.30
C THR A 72 -20.11 43.44 15.39
N HIS A 73 -19.86 42.33 16.09
CA HIS A 73 -20.73 41.90 17.19
C HIS A 73 -20.15 42.30 18.55
N LYS A 74 -20.47 43.55 18.93
CA LYS A 74 -20.61 44.08 20.30
C LYS A 74 -19.34 44.15 21.17
N ILE A 75 -18.61 45.27 21.05
CA ILE A 75 -18.06 45.93 22.25
C ILE A 75 -19.24 46.58 22.97
N THR A 76 -20.06 45.79 23.63
CA THR A 76 -20.93 46.30 24.69
C THR A 76 -20.13 46.19 25.99
N PRO A 77 -19.91 47.28 26.75
CA PRO A 77 -19.42 47.15 28.11
C PRO A 77 -20.46 46.36 28.88
N SER A 78 -20.21 45.07 29.09
CA SER A 78 -21.03 44.24 29.96
C SER A 78 -20.90 44.84 31.35
N LYS A 79 -22.00 45.37 31.89
CA LYS A 79 -22.13 45.62 33.33
C LYS A 79 -21.65 44.38 34.06
N GLU A 80 -20.67 44.56 34.93
CA GLU A 80 -20.08 43.53 35.77
C GLU A 80 -21.19 42.74 36.45
N LYS A 81 -21.38 41.50 36.00
CA LYS A 81 -22.16 40.51 36.74
C LYS A 81 -21.15 39.81 37.63
N LEU A 82 -21.26 40.01 38.94
CA LEU A 82 -20.49 39.29 39.94
C LEU A 82 -20.62 37.78 39.68
N VAL A 83 -19.49 37.20 39.26
CA VAL A 83 -19.32 35.76 39.08
C VAL A 83 -19.13 35.14 40.45
N THR A 84 -20.11 34.38 40.93
CA THR A 84 -19.85 33.28 41.85
C THR A 84 -19.15 32.17 41.06
N LYS A 85 -17.97 31.80 41.54
CA LYS A 85 -17.01 30.91 40.88
C LYS A 85 -17.57 29.51 40.66
N ALA A 86 -17.51 29.03 39.43
CA ALA A 86 -17.03 27.70 39.06
C ALA A 86 -16.77 27.67 37.54
N ASP A 87 -15.50 27.50 37.19
CA ASP A 87 -14.86 27.54 35.86
C ASP A 87 -15.43 26.49 34.85
N LYS A 88 -15.37 26.56 33.50
CA LYS A 88 -14.93 27.55 32.48
C LYS A 88 -15.30 27.02 31.06
N GLU A 89 -15.66 27.94 30.16
CA GLU A 89 -15.32 28.06 28.69
C GLU A 89 -15.64 26.89 27.72
N SER A 90 -16.63 27.00 26.82
CA SER A 90 -16.70 27.68 25.49
C SER A 90 -15.93 27.02 24.33
N ALA A 91 -16.64 26.43 23.35
CA ALA A 91 -16.40 26.50 21.89
C ALA A 91 -17.20 25.43 21.12
N THR A 92 -17.84 25.84 20.02
CA THR A 92 -18.30 25.01 18.88
C THR A 92 -18.78 23.59 19.19
N ASN A 93 -20.11 23.41 19.32
CA ASN A 93 -20.74 22.11 19.12
C ASN A 93 -20.57 21.68 17.65
N ILE A 94 -19.41 21.13 17.34
CA ILE A 94 -19.31 19.94 16.49
C ILE A 94 -19.22 18.81 17.51
N GLU A 95 -20.35 18.20 17.86
CA GLU A 95 -20.41 16.97 18.66
C GLU A 95 -19.78 15.83 17.85
N VAL A 96 -18.44 15.80 17.78
CA VAL A 96 -17.66 14.72 17.14
C VAL A 96 -16.55 14.21 18.07
N SER A 97 -16.33 14.81 19.24
CA SER A 97 -15.18 14.54 20.10
C SER A 97 -15.39 13.43 21.15
N GLY A 98 -16.15 12.40 20.80
CA GLY A 98 -16.44 11.26 21.69
C GLY A 98 -16.24 9.96 20.95
N GLU A 99 -17.14 9.64 20.02
CA GLU A 99 -17.10 8.38 19.28
C GLU A 99 -15.88 8.25 18.36
N LEU A 100 -15.54 9.29 17.60
CA LEU A 100 -14.36 9.27 16.71
C LEU A 100 -13.07 9.14 17.52
N ASP A 101 -12.94 9.88 18.62
CA ASP A 101 -11.78 9.80 19.51
C ASP A 101 -11.69 8.44 20.21
N THR A 102 -12.84 7.80 20.50
CA THR A 102 -12.89 6.44 21.06
C THR A 102 -12.51 5.39 20.01
N LEU A 103 -12.94 5.56 18.75
CA LEU A 103 -12.54 4.70 17.64
C LEU A 103 -11.05 4.85 17.34
N LEU A 104 -10.53 6.09 17.31
CA LEU A 104 -9.11 6.37 17.17
C LEU A 104 -8.31 5.81 18.34
N ALA A 105 -8.76 5.97 19.58
CA ALA A 105 -8.10 5.38 20.75
C ALA A 105 -8.08 3.84 20.67
N GLY A 106 -9.15 3.23 20.14
CA GLY A 106 -9.19 1.80 19.84
C GLY A 106 -8.21 1.37 18.74
N GLU A 107 -8.07 2.17 17.68
CA GLU A 107 -7.19 1.88 16.54
C GLU A 107 -5.71 2.16 16.82
N ILE A 108 -5.38 3.16 17.64
CA ILE A 108 -4.00 3.48 18.05
C ILE A 108 -3.37 2.33 18.85
N SER A 109 -4.19 1.46 19.46
CA SER A 109 -3.74 0.26 20.17
C SER A 109 -3.45 -0.95 19.26
N LEU A 110 -3.78 -0.87 17.96
CA LEU A 110 -3.46 -1.93 17.00
C LEU A 110 -1.95 -1.90 16.70
N VAL A 111 -1.19 -2.68 17.48
CA VAL A 111 0.13 -3.15 17.03
C VAL A 111 -0.07 -3.75 15.64
N PRO A 112 0.68 -3.35 14.59
CA PRO A 112 0.51 -3.88 13.25
C PRO A 112 0.64 -5.41 13.29
N THR A 113 -0.50 -6.10 13.33
CA THR A 113 -0.48 -7.56 13.35
C THR A 113 -0.08 -7.98 11.95
N ARG A 114 1.07 -8.67 11.84
CA ARG A 114 1.42 -9.39 10.62
C ARG A 114 0.20 -10.23 10.22
N ARG A 115 -0.19 -10.18 8.95
CA ARG A 115 -1.28 -10.99 8.38
C ARG A 115 -1.12 -12.44 8.86
N ARG A 116 -1.91 -12.84 9.86
CA ARG A 116 -1.91 -14.21 10.37
C ARG A 116 -2.50 -15.09 9.26
N SER A 117 -1.68 -15.95 8.66
CA SER A 117 -2.22 -17.18 8.10
C SER A 117 -2.88 -17.95 9.26
N LYS A 118 -4.17 -18.24 9.15
CA LYS A 118 -4.90 -18.99 10.18
C LYS A 118 -4.38 -20.42 10.21
N ARG A 119 -3.53 -20.76 11.19
CA ARG A 119 -3.44 -22.08 11.83
C ARG A 119 -2.55 -22.02 13.08
N GLY A 120 -3.19 -22.18 14.25
CA GLY A 120 -2.56 -22.59 15.51
C GLY A 120 -1.90 -21.47 16.32
N ASP A 121 -2.60 -20.99 17.35
CA ASP A 121 -1.97 -20.25 18.45
C ASP A 121 -1.07 -21.21 19.25
N GLN A 122 0.24 -21.11 19.01
CA GLN A 122 1.25 -21.39 20.01
C GLN A 122 2.09 -20.12 20.17
N GLU A 123 2.36 -19.74 21.41
CA GLU A 123 3.23 -18.63 21.77
C GLU A 123 4.65 -18.92 21.27
N VAL A 124 4.94 -18.50 20.04
CA VAL A 124 6.27 -18.54 19.47
C VAL A 124 7.03 -17.36 20.07
N LYS A 125 7.96 -17.68 20.98
CA LYS A 125 9.07 -16.78 21.40
C LYS A 125 9.53 -15.98 20.19
N LYS A 126 9.81 -14.68 20.35
CA LYS A 126 10.51 -13.83 19.37
C LYS A 126 11.81 -14.52 18.95
N VAL A 127 11.73 -15.39 17.97
CA VAL A 127 12.87 -15.85 17.20
C VAL A 127 13.20 -14.66 16.33
N GLU A 128 14.37 -14.06 16.59
CA GLU A 128 15.02 -13.09 15.72
C GLU A 128 14.79 -13.54 14.28
N LYS A 129 14.30 -12.63 13.41
CA LYS A 129 14.01 -12.92 12.01
C LYS A 129 15.24 -13.63 11.43
N VAL A 130 15.20 -14.96 11.35
CA VAL A 130 16.24 -15.79 10.76
C VAL A 130 16.31 -15.33 9.32
N ASN A 131 17.36 -14.57 9.01
CA ASN A 131 17.74 -13.98 7.73
C ASN A 131 16.79 -14.30 6.56
N VAL A 132 15.58 -13.73 6.60
CA VAL A 132 14.48 -14.04 5.66
C VAL A 132 14.88 -13.64 4.23
N ASP A 133 15.72 -12.61 4.12
CA ASP A 133 16.08 -12.02 2.83
C ASP A 133 16.99 -12.92 1.98
N ASN A 134 17.72 -13.86 2.60
CA ASN A 134 18.60 -14.78 1.87
C ASN A 134 17.86 -15.98 1.27
N ASP A 135 16.63 -16.27 1.73
CA ASP A 135 15.85 -17.37 1.15
C ASP A 135 15.15 -16.90 -0.12
N VAL A 136 15.72 -17.24 -1.28
CA VAL A 136 15.22 -16.87 -2.61
C VAL A 136 13.81 -17.42 -2.90
N ARG A 137 13.38 -18.46 -2.17
CA ARG A 137 12.04 -19.05 -2.33
C ARG A 137 10.98 -18.34 -1.49
N ASN A 138 11.39 -17.54 -0.51
CA ASN A 138 10.45 -16.83 0.35
C ASN A 138 9.86 -15.63 -0.40
N VAL A 139 8.53 -15.51 -0.39
CA VAL A 139 7.81 -14.39 -0.99
C VAL A 139 7.93 -13.12 -0.13
N GLU A 140 8.13 -13.27 1.18
CA GLU A 140 8.21 -12.15 2.11
C GLU A 140 9.57 -11.43 2.10
N ARG A 141 10.59 -11.99 1.43
CA ARG A 141 11.92 -11.38 1.30
C ARG A 141 11.83 -10.01 0.62
N LEU A 142 12.81 -9.13 0.88
CA LEU A 142 12.98 -7.84 0.18
C LEU A 142 11.64 -7.10 0.00
N SER A 143 10.98 -6.80 1.12
CA SER A 143 9.66 -6.13 1.18
C SER A 143 9.57 -4.80 0.42
N LYS A 144 10.71 -4.18 0.15
CA LYS A 144 10.87 -2.86 -0.47
C LYS A 144 11.04 -2.91 -1.98
N GLU A 145 11.34 -4.08 -2.53
CA GLU A 145 11.68 -4.26 -3.94
C GLU A 145 10.62 -5.06 -4.68
N TRP A 146 10.66 -4.96 -6.00
CA TRP A 146 9.88 -5.80 -6.89
C TRP A 146 10.53 -7.18 -7.00
N LEU A 147 9.76 -8.23 -6.79
CA LEU A 147 10.24 -9.60 -6.95
C LEU A 147 9.62 -10.23 -8.19
N PHE A 148 10.41 -11.08 -8.86
CA PHE A 148 10.00 -11.84 -10.03
C PHE A 148 10.18 -13.33 -9.80
N LEU A 149 9.26 -14.14 -10.33
CA LEU A 149 9.35 -15.60 -10.28
C LEU A 149 10.29 -16.12 -11.38
N LEU A 150 11.27 -16.92 -10.96
CA LEU A 150 12.17 -17.65 -11.87
C LEU A 150 12.14 -19.14 -11.55
N VAL A 151 12.15 -19.96 -12.60
CA VAL A 151 12.14 -21.42 -12.52
C VAL A 151 13.40 -21.98 -13.15
N LYS A 152 14.05 -22.92 -12.45
CA LYS A 152 15.23 -23.61 -12.97
C LYS A 152 14.80 -24.81 -13.80
N HIS A 153 14.97 -24.71 -15.11
CA HIS A 153 14.84 -25.84 -16.02
C HIS A 153 16.13 -26.65 -16.05
N LYS A 154 16.01 -27.99 -16.16
CA LYS A 154 17.17 -28.89 -16.19
C LYS A 154 18.10 -28.64 -17.39
N VAL A 155 17.53 -28.22 -18.53
CA VAL A 155 18.25 -28.09 -19.81
C VAL A 155 18.68 -26.64 -20.08
N HIS A 156 17.81 -25.67 -19.79
CA HIS A 156 18.01 -24.28 -20.23
C HIS A 156 18.44 -23.33 -19.10
N GLY A 157 18.67 -23.84 -17.88
CA GLY A 157 19.01 -23.00 -16.74
C GLY A 157 17.81 -22.24 -16.17
N TRP A 158 18.06 -21.07 -15.60
CA TRP A 158 17.02 -20.23 -14.98
C TRP A 158 16.27 -19.43 -16.05
N ASN A 159 14.96 -19.64 -16.15
CA ASN A 159 14.09 -18.92 -17.08
C ASN A 159 12.75 -18.59 -16.41
N LEU A 160 11.94 -17.78 -17.09
CA LEU A 160 10.54 -17.61 -16.72
C LEU A 160 9.77 -18.93 -16.93
N PRO A 161 8.70 -19.18 -16.15
CA PRO A 161 7.76 -20.25 -16.43
C PRO A 161 7.28 -20.19 -17.89
N THR A 162 7.44 -21.28 -18.63
CA THR A 162 7.04 -21.37 -20.04
C THR A 162 6.05 -22.52 -20.27
N THR A 163 5.09 -22.30 -21.15
CA THR A 163 4.08 -23.28 -21.56
C THR A 163 3.93 -23.30 -23.08
N ASP A 164 3.71 -24.47 -23.66
CA ASP A 164 3.45 -24.63 -25.09
C ASP A 164 1.98 -24.27 -25.39
N LEU A 165 1.75 -23.50 -26.46
CA LEU A 165 0.38 -23.11 -26.85
C LEU A 165 -0.25 -24.18 -27.76
N TYR A 166 -1.34 -24.78 -27.31
CA TYR A 166 -2.10 -25.72 -28.13
C TYR A 166 -3.20 -25.04 -28.94
N HIS A 167 -3.55 -25.66 -30.07
CA HIS A 167 -4.56 -25.14 -30.98
C HIS A 167 -5.93 -25.10 -30.29
N GLY A 168 -6.63 -23.97 -30.45
CA GLY A 168 -7.94 -23.74 -29.83
C GLY A 168 -7.87 -23.16 -28.42
N GLU A 169 -6.69 -23.03 -27.81
CA GLU A 169 -6.54 -22.36 -26.51
C GLU A 169 -6.31 -20.86 -26.68
N GLY A 170 -6.97 -20.05 -25.84
CA GLY A 170 -6.74 -18.61 -25.79
C GLY A 170 -5.48 -18.28 -24.98
N LEU A 171 -4.67 -17.33 -25.44
CA LEU A 171 -3.41 -16.97 -24.76
C LEU A 171 -3.60 -16.63 -23.27
N ARG A 172 -4.67 -15.89 -22.94
CA ARG A 172 -5.00 -15.53 -21.55
C ARG A 172 -5.43 -16.72 -20.70
N GLN A 173 -6.08 -17.72 -21.30
CA GLN A 173 -6.55 -18.90 -20.59
C GLN A 173 -5.36 -19.81 -20.23
N VAL A 174 -4.42 -19.97 -21.15
CA VAL A 174 -3.21 -20.78 -20.93
C VAL A 174 -2.28 -20.15 -19.91
N GLY A 175 -2.16 -18.82 -19.89
CA GLY A 175 -1.31 -18.11 -18.93
C GLY A 175 -1.82 -18.10 -17.49
N ASN A 176 -3.10 -18.43 -17.26
CA ASN A 176 -3.75 -18.42 -15.93
C ASN A 176 -3.94 -19.82 -15.32
N GLN A 177 -3.48 -20.88 -16.00
CA GLN A 177 -3.50 -22.27 -15.51
C GLN A 177 -2.22 -22.60 -14.75
#